data_AF-A0A931SKH5-F1
#
_entry.id   AF-A0A931SKH5-F1
#
_cell.length_a   1.000
_cell.length_b   1.000
_cell.length_c   1.000
_cell.angle_alpha   90.00
_cell.angle_beta   90.00
_cell.angle_gamma   90.00
#
_symmetry.space_group_name_H-M   'P 1'
#
loop_
_entity.id
_entity.type
_entity.pdbx_description
1 polymer ?
#
loop_
_entity_poly.entity_id
_entity_poly.type
_entity_poly.pdbx_seq_one_letter_code
_entity_poly.pdbx_strand_id
1 'polypeptide(L)' 'MKKTTIVLLPLVVLLIALSGYAQLQAPGVDNTPKVGEKPPDFELPRGLGAQAGTLGMKDFAGKKKVLLAFFPAAFTKG' A
#
# COMPACT_ATOMS: atom_id res chain seq x y z
N MET A 1 35.50 32.13 14.80
CA MET A 1 34.68 30.90 14.94
C MET A 1 33.18 31.18 14.85
N LYS A 2 32.62 32.22 15.50
CA LYS A 2 31.16 32.47 15.53
C LYS A 2 30.52 32.83 14.17
N LYS A 3 31.22 33.55 13.28
CA LYS A 3 30.69 33.95 11.95
C LYS A 3 30.54 32.77 10.99
N THR A 4 31.47 31.82 11.01
CA THR A 4 31.44 30.63 10.15
C THR A 4 30.28 29.70 10.55
N THR A 5 30.01 29.56 11.85
CA THR A 5 28.88 28.77 12.36
C THR A 5 27.52 29.36 11.94
N ILE A 6 27.38 30.69 11.94
CA ILE A 6 26.13 31.37 11.53
C ILE A 6 25.83 31.17 10.03
N VAL A 7 26.86 31.06 9.19
CA VAL A 7 26.69 30.82 7.75
C VAL A 7 26.44 29.34 7.44
N LEU A 8 27.01 28.42 8.23
CA LEU A 8 26.85 26.98 8.02
C LEU A 8 25.49 26.45 8.49
N LEU A 9 24.87 27.06 9.50
CA LEU A 9 23.56 26.64 10.02
C LEU A 9 22.43 26.65 8.95
N PRO A 10 22.22 27.73 8.16
CA PRO A 10 21.18 27.71 7.12
C PRO A 10 21.49 26.74 5.98
N LEU A 11 22.77 26.50 5.68
CA LEU A 11 23.18 25.51 4.68
C LEU A 11 22.83 24.08 5.13
N VAL A 12 23.05 23.76 6.40
CA VAL A 12 22.67 22.46 6.98
C VAL A 12 21.15 22.28 6.98
N VAL A 13 20.39 23.32 7.35
CA VAL A 13 18.92 23.28 7.31
C VAL A 13 18.40 23.07 5.87
N LEU A 14 19.00 23.75 4.89
CA LEU A 14 18.64 23.58 3.48
C LEU A 14 18.92 22.16 2.97
N LEU A 15 20.05 21.57 3.35
CA LEU A 15 20.41 20.20 2.97
C LEU A 15 19.47 19.16 3.59
N ILE A 16 18.98 19.38 4.81
CA ILE A 16 18.00 18.51 5.47
C ILE A 16 16.61 18.65 4.82
N ALA A 17 16.22 19.86 4.40
CA ALA A 17 14.96 20.06 3.70
C ALA A 17 14.93 19.33 2.35
N LEU A 18 16.02 19.39 1.58
CA LEU A 18 16.15 18.73 0.27
C LEU A 18 16.05 17.20 0.34
N SER A 19 16.62 16.57 1.36
CA SER A 19 16.53 15.11 1.53
C SER A 19 15.13 14.62 1.95
N GLY A 20 14.37 15.44 2.69
CA GLY A 20 12.98 15.12 3.06
C GLY A 20 12.02 15.02 1.88
N TYR A 21 12.16 15.88 0.85
CA TYR A 21 11.29 15.84 -0.33
C TYR A 21 11.52 14.60 -1.21
N ALA A 22 12.74 14.07 -1.27
CA ALA A 22 13.04 12.88 -2.08
C ALA A 22 12.41 11.60 -1.53
N GLN A 23 12.16 11.51 -0.22
CA GLN A 23 11.53 10.34 0.41
C GLN A 23 9.99 10.32 0.29
N LEU A 24 9.36 11.44 -0.06
CA LEU A 24 7.90 11.55 -0.17
C LEU A 24 7.35 11.19 -1.56
N GLN A 25 8.22 11.05 -2.56
CA GLN A 25 7.83 10.85 -3.96
C GLN A 25 8.34 9.54 -4.57
N ALA A 26 8.62 8.51 -3.75
CA ALA A 26 8.75 7.18 -4.33
C ALA A 26 7.36 6.78 -4.87
N PRO A 27 7.20 6.53 -6.18
CA PRO A 27 5.98 5.92 -6.68
C PRO A 27 5.77 4.63 -5.88
N GLY A 28 4.59 4.46 -5.30
CA GLY A 28 4.24 3.21 -4.63
C GLY A 28 4.46 2.03 -5.58
N VAL A 29 4.81 0.87 -5.02
CA VAL A 29 4.93 -0.38 -5.80
C VAL A 29 3.66 -0.55 -6.64
N ASP A 30 3.83 -0.85 -7.94
CA ASP A 30 2.70 -1.13 -8.81
C ASP A 30 1.98 -2.40 -8.33
N ASN A 31 0.77 -2.22 -7.80
CA ASN A 31 -0.07 -3.31 -7.29
C ASN A 31 -1.16 -3.71 -8.30
N THR A 32 -1.04 -3.30 -9.56
CA THR A 32 -2.02 -3.64 -10.61
C THR A 32 -2.00 -5.15 -10.87
N PRO A 33 -3.14 -5.86 -10.77
CA PRO A 33 -3.19 -7.28 -11.10
C PRO A 33 -2.78 -7.54 -12.55
N LYS A 34 -1.85 -8.48 -12.74
CA LYS A 34 -1.40 -8.86 -14.08
C LYS A 34 -2.38 -9.83 -14.73
N VAL A 35 -2.96 -9.42 -15.85
CA VAL A 35 -3.95 -10.23 -16.57
C VAL A 35 -3.28 -11.47 -17.17
N GLY A 36 -3.91 -12.64 -16.98
CA GLY A 36 -3.41 -13.92 -17.49
C GLY A 36 -2.47 -14.67 -16.54
N GLU A 37 -1.94 -14.00 -15.51
CA GLU A 37 -1.19 -14.66 -14.45
C GLU A 37 -2.12 -15.33 -13.42
N LYS A 38 -1.56 -16.30 -12.68
CA LYS A 38 -2.27 -16.91 -11.55
C LYS A 38 -2.59 -15.82 -10.52
N PRO A 39 -3.83 -15.72 -10.03
CA PRO A 39 -4.18 -14.74 -9.01
C PRO A 39 -3.38 -15.00 -7.72
N PRO A 40 -3.06 -13.95 -6.94
CA PRO A 40 -2.43 -14.10 -5.62
C PRO A 40 -3.28 -14.99 -4.71
N ASP A 41 -2.62 -15.77 -3.86
CA ASP A 41 -3.32 -16.51 -2.81
C ASP A 41 -3.61 -15.57 -1.63
N PHE A 42 -4.80 -15.76 -1.03
CA PHE A 42 -5.24 -14.98 0.11
C PHE A 42 -6.23 -15.80 0.93
N GLU A 43 -6.38 -15.45 2.21
CA GLU A 43 -7.45 -15.94 3.08
C GLU A 43 -8.12 -14.75 3.77
N LEU A 44 -9.45 -14.69 3.69
CA LEU A 44 -10.29 -13.67 4.31
C LEU A 44 -11.25 -14.32 5.30
N PRO A 45 -11.64 -13.64 6.39
CA PRO A 45 -12.74 -14.09 7.23
C PRO A 45 -14.06 -14.10 6.43
N ARG A 46 -14.89 -15.13 6.60
CA ARG A 46 -16.18 -15.26 5.88
C ARG A 46 -17.23 -14.21 6.28
N GLY A 47 -16.99 -13.45 7.34
CA GLY A 47 -17.92 -12.46 7.85
C GLY A 47 -17.34 -11.66 9.02
N LEU A 48 -18.20 -10.91 9.70
CA LEU A 48 -17.81 -10.14 10.88
C LEU A 48 -17.67 -11.07 12.09
N GLY A 49 -16.47 -11.15 12.66
CA GLY A 49 -16.17 -11.88 13.89
C GLY A 49 -15.21 -13.05 13.71
N ALA A 50 -14.39 -13.32 14.73
CA ALA A 50 -13.34 -14.34 14.72
C ALA A 50 -13.87 -15.79 14.57
N GLN A 51 -15.18 -15.99 14.76
CA GLN A 51 -15.87 -17.27 14.62
C GLN A 51 -16.32 -17.55 13.18
N ALA A 52 -16.34 -16.53 12.32
CA ALA A 52 -16.57 -16.71 10.89
C ALA A 52 -15.26 -17.24 10.29
N GLY A 53 -15.18 -18.56 10.10
CA GLY A 53 -13.99 -19.22 9.53
C GLY A 53 -13.50 -18.60 8.21
N THR A 54 -12.37 -19.08 7.68
CA THR A 54 -11.71 -18.42 6.55
C THR A 54 -12.22 -18.90 5.19
N LEU A 55 -12.04 -18.04 4.18
CA LEU A 55 -12.29 -18.31 2.77
C LEU A 55 -11.12 -17.77 1.95
N GLY A 56 -10.55 -18.59 1.09
CA GLY A 56 -9.41 -18.20 0.27
C GLY A 56 -9.57 -18.48 -1.21
N MET A 57 -8.63 -17.98 -2.02
CA MET A 57 -8.69 -18.14 -3.48
C MET A 57 -8.58 -19.62 -3.91
N LYS A 58 -7.78 -20.40 -3.17
CA LYS A 58 -7.63 -21.85 -3.36
C LYS A 58 -8.95 -22.63 -3.26
N ASP A 59 -9.94 -22.12 -2.52
CA ASP A 59 -11.21 -22.81 -2.35
C ASP A 59 -12.01 -22.86 -3.66
N PHE A 60 -11.77 -21.90 -4.56
CA PHE A 60 -12.45 -21.74 -5.84
C PHE A 60 -11.60 -22.12 -7.06
N ALA A 61 -10.28 -22.13 -6.93
CA ALA A 61 -9.36 -22.44 -8.02
C ALA A 61 -9.70 -23.78 -8.70
N GLY A 62 -9.87 -23.76 -10.02
CA GLY A 62 -10.22 -24.94 -10.82
C GLY A 62 -11.66 -25.43 -10.67
N LYS A 63 -12.45 -24.86 -9.76
CA LYS A 63 -13.84 -25.29 -9.51
C LYS A 63 -14.87 -24.36 -10.13
N LYS A 64 -14.65 -23.04 -10.04
CA LYS A 64 -15.59 -22.01 -10.52
C LYS A 64 -14.83 -20.83 -11.13
N LYS A 65 -15.51 -20.09 -12.02
CA LYS A 65 -15.07 -18.74 -12.39
C LYS A 65 -15.43 -17.79 -11.25
N VAL A 66 -14.52 -16.88 -10.90
CA VAL A 66 -14.64 -15.98 -9.73
C VAL A 66 -14.52 -14.54 -10.19
N LEU A 67 -15.45 -13.69 -9.76
CA LEU A 67 -15.35 -12.24 -9.87
C LEU A 67 -14.89 -11.70 -8.50
N LEU A 68 -13.73 -11.07 -8.45
CA LEU A 68 -13.20 -10.41 -7.26
C LEU A 68 -13.24 -8.90 -7.50
N ALA A 69 -13.90 -8.16 -6.61
CA ALA A 69 -14.05 -6.71 -6.70
C ALA A 69 -13.67 -6.05 -5.37
N PHE A 70 -12.92 -4.95 -5.46
CA PHE A 70 -12.55 -4.12 -4.33
C PHE A 70 -13.39 -2.85 -4.36
N PHE A 71 -13.72 -2.32 -3.19
CA PHE A 71 -14.42 -1.06 -3.03
C PHE A 71 -13.77 -0.25 -1.90
N PRO A 72 -13.87 1.09 -1.90
CA PRO A 72 -13.08 1.92 -1.00
C PRO A 72 -13.38 1.71 0.48
N ALA A 73 -14.68 1.70 0.84
CA ALA A 73 -15.15 1.47 2.20
C ALA A 73 -16.66 1.21 2.21
N ALA A 74 -17.17 0.65 3.31
CA ALA A 74 -18.60 0.53 3.56
C ALA A 74 -19.24 1.90 3.79
N PHE A 75 -20.54 2.03 3.49
CA PHE A 75 -21.33 3.26 3.68
C PHE A 75 -20.82 4.50 2.92
N THR A 76 -20.12 4.30 1.79
CA THR A 76 -19.76 5.39 0.88
C THR A 76 -20.77 5.50 -0.25
N LYS A 77 -20.84 6.67 -0.90
CA LYS A 77 -21.74 6.93 -2.03
C LYS A 77 -21.37 6.14 -3.30
N GLY A 78 -20.21 5.49 -3.31
CA GLY A 78 -19.55 4.98 -4.52
C GLY A 78 -18.63 6.03 -5.11
#